data_AF-A0A973FRU3-F1
#
_entry.id   AF-A0A973FRU3-F1
#
_cell.length_a   1.000
_cell.length_b   1.000
_cell.length_c   1.000
_cell.angle_alpha   90.00
_cell.angle_beta   90.00
_cell.angle_gamma   90.00
#
_symmetry.space_group_name_H-M   'P 1'
#
loop_
_entity.id
_entity.type
_entity.pdbx_description
1 polymer ?
#
loop_
_entity_poly.entity_id
_entity_poly.type
_entity_poly.pdbx_seq_one_letter_code
_entity_poly.pdbx_strand_id
1 'polypeptide(L)'
;SEFHPSDDDWVSNCAQTLSQQHSGRSDWATIQRFYGLTPPATLNAQPGPARLPLAITQITLAEPTIANTTLSDPVISTVDADGAHSAVGVGARAFLFQGRHLIDLGRPVTNQVLARGARPGERLCVFDQANQRFGCRTVSLIDQSLPLTTAAHWRPEIQLTPVNSATLQLELRNLPTALTATAQLFPMISPAQPPVLLSETNGVYRGLLLAPADQPAFEGAVDIQVFAAGQLGYETIIDYTLGGNPGQRWAGHAPRGNPGQRWAGHSPIISNDGEAILYETAQLNEGDFYLLQASDSAPTAPSYAWPLGRAYQLATTPGVDLASASLSISYRGEDIAAEYEREIDLYFYNGQNWEILPNVRRDPRHNEVSAHLQGVGLYQLMVSVDVELQGPGWNSVPYLSEQTALPAALDSISSDYRMVYAYQGNDPSDPWKLYAPNVPTYVTDLSDMTYSQIYWIYATRNTTLRARPRRGAQPTQANLPGATVTSAGSRLPPATYYGSVTGGNGLVPATGQPVHALINNTVCGQGQTLSVDGQIVYSVAVESASPNTTECGATGRYISFVVNGQLMVPNVNWDNTQLHATNLRASPSPSGSPWTLYLPLYLW
;
A
#
# COMPACT_ATOMS: atom_id res chain seq x y z
N SER A 1 38.07 5.24 44.13
CA SER A 1 38.06 6.01 42.87
C SER A 1 38.18 5.02 41.74
N GLU A 2 37.22 4.98 40.80
CA GLU A 2 37.31 4.12 39.59
C GLU A 2 38.37 4.58 38.58
N PHE A 3 38.81 5.84 38.69
CA PHE A 3 39.88 6.41 37.85
C PHE A 3 41.24 5.94 38.33
N HIS A 4 42.05 5.43 37.38
CA HIS A 4 43.35 4.85 37.67
C HIS A 4 44.43 5.94 37.73
N PRO A 5 45.27 5.97 38.79
CA PRO A 5 46.39 6.89 38.87
C PRO A 5 47.42 6.58 37.76
N SER A 6 48.34 7.50 37.50
CA SER A 6 49.52 7.20 36.69
C SER A 6 50.49 6.35 37.51
N ASP A 7 50.21 5.06 37.66
CA ASP A 7 51.17 4.08 38.17
C ASP A 7 51.89 3.37 37.01
N ASP A 8 52.95 2.61 37.35
CA ASP A 8 53.77 1.87 36.38
C ASP A 8 52.96 0.83 35.59
N ASP A 9 51.76 0.49 36.06
CA ASP A 9 50.85 -0.49 35.50
C ASP A 9 49.85 0.11 34.48
N TRP A 10 49.75 1.44 34.36
CA TRP A 10 48.82 2.08 33.41
C TRP A 10 49.15 1.75 31.95
N VAL A 11 50.42 1.81 31.57
CA VAL A 11 50.84 1.55 30.17
C VAL A 11 50.72 0.06 29.83
N SER A 12 50.92 -0.83 30.79
CA SER A 12 50.80 -2.28 30.57
C SER A 12 49.34 -2.75 30.53
N ASN A 13 48.47 -2.23 31.40
CA ASN A 13 47.10 -2.72 31.56
C ASN A 13 46.05 -1.87 30.81
N CYS A 14 46.34 -0.60 30.51
CA CYS A 14 45.37 0.34 29.95
C CYS A 14 45.77 0.91 28.58
N ALA A 15 46.74 0.28 27.88
CA ALA A 15 47.22 0.68 26.55
C ALA A 15 46.12 0.83 25.48
N GLN A 16 45.06 0.02 25.58
CA GLN A 16 43.96 0.02 24.61
C GLN A 16 42.80 0.95 24.97
N THR A 17 42.87 1.65 26.10
CA THR A 17 41.82 2.60 26.49
C THR A 17 41.85 3.84 25.60
N LEU A 18 40.68 4.42 25.35
CA LEU A 18 40.54 5.66 24.57
C LEU A 18 41.38 6.81 25.19
N SER A 19 41.42 6.86 26.53
CA SER A 19 42.21 7.81 27.32
C SER A 19 43.70 7.76 26.94
N GLN A 20 44.29 6.56 26.92
CA GLN A 20 45.70 6.37 26.54
C GLN A 20 45.94 6.56 25.04
N GLN A 21 45.06 6.07 24.17
CA GLN A 21 45.23 6.17 22.71
C GLN A 21 45.13 7.60 22.18
N HIS A 22 44.23 8.42 22.72
CA HIS A 22 44.03 9.80 22.25
C HIS A 22 44.85 10.83 23.01
N SER A 23 45.02 10.67 24.32
CA SER A 23 45.61 11.72 25.16
C SER A 23 47.00 11.39 25.70
N GLY A 24 47.45 10.13 25.57
CA GLY A 24 48.72 9.64 26.11
C GLY A 24 48.85 9.76 27.64
N ARG A 25 47.73 9.91 28.35
CA ARG A 25 47.65 10.21 29.78
C ARG A 25 46.74 9.23 30.48
N SER A 26 47.02 8.95 31.75
CA SER A 26 46.06 8.28 32.64
C SER A 26 44.86 9.16 32.94
N ASP A 27 43.78 8.55 33.40
CA ASP A 27 42.55 9.26 33.78
C ASP A 27 42.86 10.39 34.77
N TRP A 28 43.71 10.11 35.76
CA TRP A 28 44.16 11.10 36.73
C TRP A 28 45.10 12.16 36.16
N ALA A 29 45.98 11.83 35.21
CA ALA A 29 46.80 12.83 34.52
C ALA A 29 45.94 13.78 33.66
N THR A 30 44.81 13.29 33.15
CA THR A 30 43.80 14.11 32.48
C THR A 30 43.05 15.00 33.48
N ILE A 31 42.58 14.43 34.59
CA ILE A 31 41.86 15.17 35.64
C ILE A 31 42.74 16.28 36.24
N GLN A 32 43.99 15.96 36.59
CA GLN A 32 44.93 16.94 37.14
C GLN A 32 45.17 18.09 36.16
N ARG A 33 45.29 17.79 34.85
CA ARG A 33 45.53 18.82 33.82
C ARG A 33 44.37 19.79 33.66
N PHE A 34 43.12 19.30 33.70
CA PHE A 34 41.94 20.13 33.39
C PHE A 34 41.26 20.71 34.63
N TYR A 35 41.36 20.03 35.77
CA TYR A 35 40.64 20.40 37.00
C TYR A 35 41.58 20.76 38.16
N GLY A 36 42.89 20.61 38.01
CA GLY A 36 43.88 20.96 39.04
C GLY A 36 43.81 20.07 40.29
N LEU A 37 43.18 18.90 40.20
CA LEU A 37 43.03 17.98 41.33
C LEU A 37 44.24 17.06 41.44
N THR A 38 44.68 16.80 42.67
CA THR A 38 45.84 15.95 42.95
C THR A 38 45.46 14.47 42.88
N PRO A 39 46.20 13.63 42.15
CA PRO A 39 45.93 12.21 42.07
C PRO A 39 46.21 11.47 43.40
N PRO A 40 45.44 10.42 43.73
CA PRO A 40 45.72 9.56 44.86
C PRO A 40 47.00 8.73 44.61
N ALA A 41 47.76 8.46 45.66
CA ALA A 41 49.01 7.71 45.57
C ALA A 41 48.83 6.21 45.22
N THR A 42 47.64 5.65 45.46
CA THR A 42 47.30 4.27 45.08
C THR A 42 45.86 4.20 44.56
N LEU A 43 45.59 3.21 43.69
CA LEU A 43 44.23 2.89 43.25
C LEU A 43 43.34 2.64 44.48
N ASN A 44 42.14 3.21 44.50
CA ASN A 44 41.21 3.18 45.64
C ASN A 44 41.68 3.83 46.97
N ALA A 45 42.78 4.60 47.00
CA ALA A 45 43.20 5.32 48.22
C ALA A 45 42.13 6.28 48.77
N GLN A 46 41.27 6.78 47.89
CA GLN A 46 40.09 7.55 48.26
C GLN A 46 38.86 6.70 47.87
N PRO A 47 38.13 6.14 48.86
CA PRO A 47 36.90 5.37 48.63
C PRO A 47 35.78 6.19 47.95
N GLY A 48 36.00 7.48 47.71
CA GLY A 48 34.95 8.43 47.40
C GLY A 48 34.06 8.67 48.62
N PRO A 49 33.26 9.73 48.64
CA PRO A 49 32.30 9.91 49.72
C PRO A 49 31.24 8.80 49.62
N ALA A 50 31.23 7.85 50.55
CA ALA A 50 30.14 6.85 50.64
C ALA A 50 28.78 7.51 50.92
N ARG A 51 28.76 8.78 51.34
CA ARG A 51 27.60 9.66 51.43
C ARG A 51 28.03 11.09 51.10
N LEU A 52 27.45 11.70 50.08
CA LEU A 52 27.51 13.15 49.84
C LEU A 52 26.50 13.84 50.76
N PRO A 53 26.91 14.66 51.75
CA PRO A 53 25.99 15.40 52.62
C PRO A 53 25.57 16.72 51.95
N LEU A 54 25.36 16.71 50.63
CA LEU A 54 24.89 17.86 49.88
C LEU A 54 23.40 17.61 49.61
N ALA A 55 22.54 18.37 50.27
CA ALA A 55 21.07 18.28 50.17
C ALA A 55 20.57 18.81 48.81
N ILE A 56 21.12 18.31 47.71
CA ILE A 56 20.74 18.69 46.34
C ILE A 56 19.74 17.70 45.72
N THR A 57 19.46 16.57 46.38
CA THR A 57 18.35 15.69 46.02
C THR A 57 17.71 15.11 47.29
N GLN A 58 16.61 15.72 47.74
CA GLN A 58 15.70 15.03 48.65
C GLN A 58 14.85 14.08 47.81
N ILE A 59 15.17 12.78 47.84
CA ILE A 59 14.30 11.75 47.31
C ILE A 59 13.34 11.37 48.44
N THR A 60 12.14 11.93 48.41
CA THR A 60 11.04 11.46 49.26
C THR A 60 10.51 10.17 48.63
N LEU A 61 11.03 9.03 49.07
CA LEU A 61 10.41 7.74 48.79
C LEU A 61 9.14 7.65 49.62
N ALA A 62 8.03 8.05 49.03
CA ALA A 62 6.71 7.72 49.56
C ALA A 62 6.44 6.25 49.21
N GLU A 63 6.38 5.40 50.22
CA GLU A 63 5.69 4.11 50.09
C GLU A 63 4.27 4.44 49.60
N PRO A 64 3.84 3.94 48.42
CA PRO A 64 2.50 4.23 47.93
C PRO A 64 1.49 3.73 48.97
N THR A 65 0.67 4.64 49.49
CA THR A 65 -0.37 4.37 50.50
C THR A 65 -1.45 3.40 50.02
N ILE A 66 -1.45 3.09 48.72
CA ILE A 66 -2.30 2.11 48.07
C ILE A 66 -1.35 1.07 47.47
N ALA A 67 -1.45 -0.19 47.90
CA ALA A 67 -0.79 -1.29 47.21
C ALA A 67 -1.23 -1.26 45.74
N ASN A 68 -0.28 -1.07 44.81
CA ASN A 68 -0.59 -1.15 43.37
C ASN A 68 -0.97 -2.60 43.06
N THR A 69 -2.25 -2.94 43.15
CA THR A 69 -2.76 -4.25 42.70
C THR A 69 -2.84 -4.23 41.18
N THR A 70 -1.70 -4.44 40.52
CA THR A 70 -1.68 -4.78 39.10
C THR A 70 -2.14 -6.21 38.90
N LEU A 71 -2.54 -6.56 37.68
CA LEU A 71 -2.83 -7.96 37.34
C LEU A 71 -1.62 -8.85 37.63
N SER A 72 -1.88 -10.06 38.14
CA SER A 72 -0.85 -11.09 38.31
C SER A 72 -0.38 -11.65 36.97
N ASP A 73 -1.27 -11.69 35.98
CA ASP A 73 -0.97 -12.01 34.59
C ASP A 73 -1.57 -10.91 33.69
N PRO A 74 -0.73 -10.08 33.03
CA PRO A 74 -1.21 -9.03 32.15
C PRO A 74 -1.52 -9.52 30.73
N VAL A 75 -1.45 -10.82 30.44
CA VAL A 75 -1.76 -11.38 29.12
C VAL A 75 -3.25 -11.69 28.99
N ILE A 76 -3.94 -10.97 28.11
CA ILE A 76 -5.37 -11.14 27.86
C ILE A 76 -5.58 -11.63 26.42
N SER A 77 -6.28 -12.76 26.26
CA SER A 77 -6.54 -13.35 24.95
C SER A 77 -7.78 -12.75 24.30
N THR A 78 -7.70 -12.31 23.04
CA THR A 78 -8.88 -11.94 22.25
C THR A 78 -9.67 -13.18 21.87
N VAL A 79 -10.99 -13.11 22.04
CA VAL A 79 -11.92 -14.18 21.71
C VAL A 79 -13.08 -13.66 20.85
N ASP A 80 -13.72 -14.52 20.08
CA ASP A 80 -14.95 -14.19 19.36
C ASP A 80 -16.20 -14.30 20.27
N ALA A 81 -17.38 -14.15 19.67
CA ALA A 81 -18.66 -14.23 20.39
C ALA A 81 -18.93 -15.62 21.00
N ASP A 82 -18.33 -16.68 20.44
CA ASP A 82 -18.47 -18.06 20.91
C ASP A 82 -17.38 -18.43 21.94
N GLY A 83 -16.46 -17.51 22.22
CA GLY A 83 -15.36 -17.68 23.17
C GLY A 83 -14.13 -18.37 22.59
N ALA A 84 -14.08 -18.61 21.28
CA ALA A 84 -12.91 -19.18 20.62
C ALA A 84 -11.83 -18.11 20.41
N HIS A 85 -10.56 -18.53 20.40
CA HIS A 85 -9.44 -17.62 20.17
C HIS A 85 -9.56 -16.92 18.82
N SER A 86 -9.43 -15.59 18.85
CA SER A 86 -9.68 -14.74 17.70
C SER A 86 -8.44 -13.91 17.41
N ALA A 87 -7.68 -14.28 16.39
CA ALA A 87 -6.52 -13.50 15.96
C ALA A 87 -6.95 -12.14 15.41
N VAL A 88 -6.16 -11.10 15.67
CA VAL A 88 -6.40 -9.73 15.20
C VAL A 88 -5.60 -9.42 13.94
N GLY A 89 -6.05 -8.42 13.18
CA GLY A 89 -5.40 -7.95 11.96
C GLY A 89 -4.08 -7.22 12.23
N VAL A 90 -3.30 -7.02 11.16
CA VAL A 90 -1.96 -6.38 11.23
C VAL A 90 -1.98 -4.91 11.66
N GLY A 91 -3.14 -4.24 11.56
CA GLY A 91 -3.34 -2.85 12.01
C GLY A 91 -4.07 -2.74 13.35
N ALA A 92 -4.32 -3.84 14.07
CA ALA A 92 -5.06 -3.80 15.32
C ALA A 92 -4.25 -3.12 16.44
N ARG A 93 -4.95 -2.40 17.32
CA ARG A 93 -4.34 -1.64 18.43
C ARG A 93 -5.09 -1.87 19.73
N ALA A 94 -4.35 -1.92 20.84
CA ALA A 94 -4.89 -2.06 22.18
C ALA A 94 -4.64 -0.79 23.00
N PHE A 95 -5.65 -0.37 23.76
CA PHE A 95 -5.59 0.84 24.58
C PHE A 95 -6.11 0.57 25.98
N LEU A 96 -5.42 1.13 26.98
CA LEU A 96 -5.78 1.05 28.39
C LEU A 96 -6.20 2.42 28.91
N PHE A 97 -7.44 2.52 29.35
CA PHE A 97 -8.00 3.71 29.99
C PHE A 97 -7.77 3.64 31.50
N GLN A 98 -6.93 4.54 32.01
CA GLN A 98 -6.60 4.68 33.42
C GLN A 98 -7.13 6.01 33.97
N GLY A 99 -8.38 6.01 34.43
CA GLY A 99 -9.06 7.22 34.90
C GLY A 99 -9.22 8.24 33.78
N ARG A 100 -8.42 9.31 33.79
CA ARG A 100 -8.41 10.36 32.76
C ARG A 100 -7.20 10.28 31.82
N HIS A 101 -6.49 9.17 31.81
CA HIS A 101 -5.37 8.93 30.91
C HIS A 101 -5.65 7.73 30.02
N LEU A 102 -5.00 7.72 28.87
CA LEU A 102 -5.11 6.68 27.88
C LEU A 102 -3.69 6.24 27.52
N ILE A 103 -3.44 4.95 27.60
CA ILE A 103 -2.14 4.36 27.31
C ILE A 103 -2.31 3.48 26.07
N ASP A 104 -1.54 3.79 25.04
CA ASP A 104 -1.37 2.88 23.92
C ASP A 104 -0.51 1.68 24.35
N LEU A 105 -1.06 0.48 24.18
CA LEU A 105 -0.37 -0.78 24.46
C LEU A 105 0.25 -1.40 23.19
N GLY A 106 0.09 -0.72 22.05
CA GLY A 106 0.59 -1.14 20.75
C GLY A 106 -0.29 -2.22 20.10
N ARG A 107 0.30 -2.89 19.11
CA ARG A 107 -0.34 -3.97 18.35
C ARG A 107 -0.39 -5.27 19.14
N PRO A 108 -1.56 -5.93 19.29
CA PRO A 108 -1.64 -7.27 19.84
C PRO A 108 -0.88 -8.29 18.97
N VAL A 109 -0.27 -9.29 19.59
CA VAL A 109 0.44 -10.37 18.88
C VAL A 109 -0.52 -11.54 18.73
N THR A 110 -0.80 -11.94 17.49
CA THR A 110 -1.81 -12.96 17.14
C THR A 110 -3.17 -12.70 17.79
N ASN A 111 -3.46 -13.31 18.94
CA ASN A 111 -4.69 -13.18 19.70
C ASN A 111 -4.42 -12.75 21.16
N GLN A 112 -3.27 -12.15 21.45
CA GLN A 112 -2.85 -11.80 22.80
C GLN A 112 -2.53 -10.31 22.90
N VAL A 113 -3.11 -9.70 23.93
CA VAL A 113 -2.85 -8.31 24.34
C VAL A 113 -2.04 -8.34 25.62
N LEU A 114 -0.97 -7.56 25.67
CA LEU A 114 -0.18 -7.39 26.88
C LEU A 114 -0.60 -6.10 27.60
N ALA A 115 -1.52 -6.22 28.56
CA ALA A 115 -2.09 -5.12 29.33
C ALA A 115 -1.15 -4.62 30.45
N ARG A 116 0.03 -4.13 30.06
CA ARG A 116 1.06 -3.66 31.02
C ARG A 116 0.51 -2.54 31.89
N GLY A 117 0.65 -2.69 33.21
CA GLY A 117 0.23 -1.67 34.17
C GLY A 117 -1.27 -1.60 34.44
N ALA A 118 -2.08 -2.47 33.83
CA ALA A 118 -3.52 -2.53 34.06
C ALA A 118 -3.85 -2.92 35.51
N ARG A 119 -4.87 -2.25 36.05
CA ARG A 119 -5.40 -2.45 37.40
C ARG A 119 -6.87 -2.85 37.33
N PRO A 120 -7.37 -3.62 38.32
CA PRO A 120 -8.79 -3.93 38.41
C PRO A 120 -9.64 -2.66 38.41
N GLY A 121 -10.69 -2.62 37.58
CA GLY A 121 -11.58 -1.48 37.39
C GLY A 121 -11.21 -0.55 36.23
N GLU A 122 -10.02 -0.71 35.63
CA GLU A 122 -9.63 0.03 34.42
C GLU A 122 -10.23 -0.60 33.16
N ARG A 123 -10.33 0.17 32.08
CA ARG A 123 -10.94 -0.30 30.82
C ARG A 123 -9.87 -0.60 29.79
N LEU A 124 -9.79 -1.85 29.35
CA LEU A 124 -8.93 -2.30 28.25
C LEU A 124 -9.78 -2.44 26.99
N CYS A 125 -9.33 -1.86 25.88
CA CYS A 125 -9.99 -1.94 24.59
C CYS A 125 -9.04 -2.45 23.50
N VAL A 126 -9.57 -3.16 22.51
CA VAL A 126 -8.88 -3.58 21.29
C VAL A 126 -9.73 -3.17 20.10
N PHE A 127 -9.10 -2.50 19.14
CA PHE A 127 -9.71 -2.09 17.89
C PHE A 127 -8.98 -2.77 16.73
N ASP A 128 -9.71 -3.53 15.93
CA ASP A 128 -9.24 -4.25 14.75
C ASP A 128 -10.09 -3.84 13.55
N GLN A 129 -9.90 -2.59 13.13
CA GLN A 129 -10.75 -1.95 12.11
C GLN A 129 -10.68 -2.66 10.76
N ALA A 130 -9.52 -3.21 10.39
CA ALA A 130 -9.34 -3.96 9.15
C ALA A 130 -10.31 -5.16 9.04
N ASN A 131 -10.53 -5.84 10.17
CA ASN A 131 -11.49 -6.93 10.29
C ASN A 131 -12.87 -6.48 10.79
N GLN A 132 -13.08 -5.17 10.94
CA GLN A 132 -14.33 -4.58 11.45
C GLN A 132 -14.71 -5.13 12.83
N ARG A 133 -13.73 -5.28 13.72
CA ARG A 133 -13.95 -5.80 15.07
C ARG A 133 -13.45 -4.83 16.12
N PHE A 134 -14.15 -4.76 17.24
CA PHE A 134 -13.65 -4.08 18.43
C PHE A 134 -14.24 -4.72 19.69
N GLY A 135 -13.58 -4.49 20.81
CA GLY A 135 -14.06 -4.95 22.11
C GLY A 135 -13.41 -4.19 23.24
N CYS A 136 -14.19 -3.91 24.28
CA CYS A 136 -13.72 -3.29 25.51
C CYS A 136 -14.15 -4.12 26.71
N ARG A 137 -13.30 -4.16 27.74
CA ARG A 137 -13.59 -4.85 29.00
C ARG A 137 -13.07 -4.01 30.16
N THR A 138 -13.88 -3.92 31.22
CA THR A 138 -13.39 -3.48 32.52
C THR A 138 -12.62 -4.64 33.15
N VAL A 139 -11.33 -4.43 33.36
CA VAL A 139 -10.38 -5.43 33.80
C VAL A 139 -10.67 -5.86 35.25
N SER A 140 -10.64 -7.16 35.51
CA SER A 140 -10.68 -7.78 36.83
C SER A 140 -9.41 -8.59 37.11
N LEU A 141 -9.16 -9.00 38.37
CA LEU A 141 -7.99 -9.80 38.74
C LEU A 141 -7.91 -11.19 38.07
N ILE A 142 -9.02 -11.70 37.55
CA ILE A 142 -9.14 -13.05 36.98
C ILE A 142 -9.39 -13.04 35.47
N ASP A 143 -9.40 -11.87 34.85
CA ASP A 143 -9.70 -11.77 33.42
C ASP A 143 -8.57 -12.37 32.58
N GLN A 144 -8.93 -13.29 31.70
CA GLN A 144 -8.00 -13.92 30.75
C GLN A 144 -8.44 -13.74 29.29
N SER A 145 -9.60 -13.13 29.06
CA SER A 145 -10.18 -12.96 27.73
C SER A 145 -10.64 -11.53 27.45
N LEU A 146 -10.79 -11.17 26.17
CA LEU A 146 -11.43 -9.94 25.72
C LEU A 146 -12.26 -10.27 24.47
N PRO A 147 -13.61 -10.25 24.56
CA PRO A 147 -14.47 -10.58 23.43
C PRO A 147 -14.44 -9.44 22.41
N LEU A 148 -14.21 -9.80 21.15
CA LEU A 148 -14.31 -8.89 20.02
C LEU A 148 -15.67 -9.07 19.34
N THR A 149 -16.35 -7.96 19.13
CA THR A 149 -17.63 -7.92 18.42
C THR A 149 -17.42 -7.45 17.00
N THR A 150 -18.13 -8.07 16.05
CA THR A 150 -18.11 -7.64 14.66
C THR A 150 -19.03 -6.44 14.47
N ALA A 151 -18.45 -5.34 14.03
CA ALA A 151 -19.10 -4.10 13.69
C ALA A 151 -19.29 -4.02 12.17
N ALA A 152 -20.25 -4.80 11.64
CA ALA A 152 -20.51 -4.82 10.20
C ALA A 152 -20.72 -3.39 9.67
N HIS A 153 -20.05 -3.08 8.56
CA HIS A 153 -20.07 -1.75 7.89
C HIS A 153 -19.40 -0.60 8.66
N TRP A 154 -18.79 -0.83 9.82
CA TRP A 154 -18.00 0.18 10.51
C TRP A 154 -16.66 0.41 9.80
N ARG A 155 -16.56 1.50 9.03
CA ARG A 155 -15.34 1.98 8.38
C ARG A 155 -15.34 3.51 8.34
N PRO A 156 -15.30 4.17 9.50
CA PRO A 156 -15.31 5.63 9.54
C PRO A 156 -14.07 6.18 8.84
N GLU A 157 -14.26 7.25 8.09
CA GLU A 157 -13.14 8.08 7.63
C GLU A 157 -12.98 9.21 8.65
N ILE A 158 -11.80 9.27 9.29
CA ILE A 158 -11.50 10.17 10.40
C ILE A 158 -10.37 11.09 9.99
N GLN A 159 -10.62 12.40 10.01
CA GLN A 159 -9.62 13.40 9.69
C GLN A 159 -9.47 14.40 10.84
N LEU A 160 -8.27 14.45 11.43
CA LEU A 160 -7.86 15.53 12.30
C LEU A 160 -7.10 16.60 11.51
N THR A 161 -7.46 17.86 11.70
CA THR A 161 -6.77 19.01 11.10
C THR A 161 -6.39 20.00 12.19
N PRO A 162 -5.11 20.43 12.28
CA PRO A 162 -4.73 21.42 13.27
C PRO A 162 -5.25 22.80 12.88
N VAL A 163 -5.89 23.47 13.83
CA VAL A 163 -6.26 24.89 13.71
C VAL A 163 -5.17 25.76 14.34
N ASN A 164 -4.63 25.32 15.48
CA ASN A 164 -3.47 25.86 16.18
C ASN A 164 -2.92 24.80 17.16
N SER A 165 -1.92 25.14 17.98
CA SER A 165 -1.29 24.22 18.95
C SER A 165 -2.23 23.64 20.02
N ALA A 166 -3.41 24.22 20.24
CA ALA A 166 -4.36 23.81 21.26
C ALA A 166 -5.76 23.49 20.70
N THR A 167 -5.95 23.54 19.38
CA THR A 167 -7.26 23.31 18.75
C THR A 167 -7.11 22.40 17.55
N LEU A 168 -7.80 21.27 17.58
CA LEU A 168 -7.92 20.33 16.47
C LEU A 168 -9.36 20.33 15.97
N GLN A 169 -9.53 20.41 14.65
CA GLN A 169 -10.80 20.14 14.01
C GLN A 169 -10.89 18.64 13.68
N LEU A 170 -11.97 18.00 14.11
CA LEU A 170 -12.30 16.63 13.77
C LEU A 170 -13.40 16.62 12.70
N GLU A 171 -13.17 15.89 11.61
CA GLU A 171 -14.21 15.48 10.67
C GLU A 171 -14.36 13.96 10.66
N LEU A 172 -15.60 13.49 10.67
CA LEU A 172 -15.95 12.08 10.66
C LEU A 172 -17.00 11.82 9.57
N ARG A 173 -16.67 10.92 8.64
CA ARG A 173 -17.46 10.58 7.44
C ARG A 173 -17.74 9.09 7.38
N ASN A 174 -18.57 8.68 6.42
CA ASN A 174 -18.96 7.30 6.19
C ASN A 174 -19.66 6.64 7.40
N LEU A 175 -20.53 7.42 8.05
CA LEU A 175 -21.38 6.95 9.14
C LEU A 175 -22.82 6.74 8.67
N PRO A 176 -23.55 5.74 9.22
CA PRO A 176 -24.99 5.65 9.04
C PRO A 176 -25.73 6.92 9.50
N THR A 177 -26.90 7.19 8.90
CA THR A 177 -27.76 8.32 9.27
C THR A 177 -28.40 8.12 10.64
N ALA A 178 -28.77 9.23 11.30
CA ALA A 178 -29.46 9.24 12.60
C ALA A 178 -28.66 8.67 13.78
N LEU A 179 -27.34 8.81 13.75
CA LEU A 179 -26.45 8.50 14.87
C LEU A 179 -26.07 9.79 15.61
N THR A 180 -25.69 9.65 16.88
CA THR A 180 -25.04 10.73 17.62
C THR A 180 -23.60 10.34 17.88
N ALA A 181 -22.65 11.23 17.61
CA ALA A 181 -21.23 10.98 17.81
C ALA A 181 -20.63 11.94 18.83
N THR A 182 -19.78 11.43 19.71
CA THR A 182 -18.98 12.23 20.64
C THR A 182 -17.51 11.93 20.44
N ALA A 183 -16.67 12.93 20.65
CA ALA A 183 -15.23 12.78 20.61
C ALA A 183 -14.58 13.34 21.88
N GLN A 184 -13.59 12.64 22.42
CA GLN A 184 -12.87 13.04 23.62
C GLN A 184 -11.37 13.05 23.37
N LEU A 185 -10.73 14.20 23.61
CA LEU A 185 -9.28 14.36 23.48
C LEU A 185 -8.56 13.82 24.73
N PHE A 186 -7.58 12.95 24.51
CA PHE A 186 -6.65 12.43 25.52
C PHE A 186 -5.23 12.90 25.17
N PRO A 187 -4.78 14.06 25.68
CA PRO A 187 -3.39 14.47 25.53
C PRO A 187 -2.44 13.48 26.22
N MET A 188 -1.23 13.30 25.69
CA MET A 188 -0.27 12.34 26.24
C MET A 188 0.17 12.67 27.68
N ILE A 189 0.39 13.96 27.97
CA ILE A 189 0.98 14.43 29.23
C ILE A 189 -0.01 15.13 30.18
N SER A 190 -1.27 15.29 29.73
CA SER A 190 -2.30 16.03 30.47
C SER A 190 -3.57 15.19 30.55
N PRO A 191 -4.42 15.38 31.58
CA PRO A 191 -5.68 14.64 31.68
C PRO A 191 -6.58 14.85 30.46
N ALA A 192 -7.39 13.85 30.16
CA ALA A 192 -8.42 13.89 29.12
C ALA A 192 -9.28 15.15 29.23
N GLN A 193 -9.70 15.71 28.10
CA GLN A 193 -10.59 16.86 28.04
C GLN A 193 -12.05 16.40 28.13
N PRO A 194 -13.01 17.30 28.41
CA PRO A 194 -14.43 16.95 28.35
C PRO A 194 -14.81 16.43 26.95
N PRO A 195 -15.69 15.42 26.85
CA PRO A 195 -16.19 14.95 25.56
C PRO A 195 -16.99 16.06 24.85
N VAL A 196 -16.82 16.14 23.54
CA VAL A 196 -17.50 17.10 22.66
C VAL A 196 -18.53 16.35 21.82
N LEU A 197 -19.75 16.87 21.76
CA LEU A 197 -20.78 16.37 20.84
C LEU A 197 -20.48 16.87 19.42
N LEU A 198 -20.45 15.96 18.45
CA LEU A 198 -20.21 16.31 17.06
C LEU A 198 -21.51 16.77 16.38
N SER A 199 -21.41 17.86 15.63
CA SER A 199 -22.48 18.40 14.82
C SER A 199 -22.53 17.69 13.46
N GLU A 200 -23.68 17.14 13.08
CA GLU A 200 -23.89 16.49 11.79
C GLU A 200 -24.41 17.50 10.76
N THR A 201 -23.84 17.50 9.56
CA THR A 201 -24.35 18.25 8.41
C THR A 201 -23.99 17.52 7.12
N ASN A 202 -25.00 17.14 6.35
CA ASN A 202 -24.87 16.46 5.04
C ASN A 202 -24.01 15.16 5.10
N GLY A 203 -24.22 14.34 6.14
CA GLY A 203 -23.52 13.08 6.35
C GLY A 203 -22.10 13.21 6.91
N VAL A 204 -21.71 14.41 7.36
CA VAL A 204 -20.39 14.67 7.95
C VAL A 204 -20.55 15.20 9.36
N TYR A 205 -19.91 14.54 10.32
CA TYR A 205 -19.89 14.93 11.73
C TYR A 205 -18.64 15.77 12.01
N ARG A 206 -18.81 16.93 12.65
CA ARG A 206 -17.72 17.89 12.93
C ARG A 206 -17.71 18.35 14.37
N GLY A 207 -16.50 18.56 14.90
CA GLY A 207 -16.30 19.16 16.23
C GLY A 207 -14.92 19.78 16.38
N LEU A 208 -14.79 20.67 17.36
CA LEU A 208 -13.51 21.23 17.78
C LEU A 208 -13.08 20.57 19.08
N LEU A 209 -11.87 20.01 19.08
CA LEU A 209 -11.22 19.45 20.25
C LEU A 209 -10.25 20.49 20.80
N LEU A 210 -10.43 20.85 22.08
CA LEU A 210 -9.69 21.93 22.72
C LEU A 210 -8.76 21.34 23.79
N ALA A 211 -7.46 21.59 23.65
CA ALA A 211 -6.50 21.43 24.73
C ALA A 211 -6.44 22.70 25.59
N PRO A 212 -5.98 22.62 26.85
CA PRO A 212 -5.76 23.81 27.66
C PRO A 212 -4.80 24.78 26.96
N ALA A 213 -5.11 26.08 26.97
CA ALA A 213 -4.31 27.09 26.26
C ALA A 213 -2.86 27.19 26.77
N ASP A 214 -2.63 26.81 28.03
CA ASP A 214 -1.32 26.75 28.69
C ASP A 214 -0.62 25.39 28.51
N GLN A 215 -1.30 24.38 27.95
CA GLN A 215 -0.78 23.03 27.71
C GLN A 215 -1.25 22.51 26.34
N PRO A 216 -0.62 22.97 25.24
CA PRO A 216 -0.89 22.43 23.91
C PRO A 216 -0.72 20.91 23.88
N ALA A 217 -1.63 20.22 23.18
CA ALA A 217 -1.60 18.78 23.03
C ALA A 217 -0.87 18.42 21.74
N PHE A 218 0.48 18.35 21.81
CA PHE A 218 1.30 18.00 20.66
C PHE A 218 1.22 16.52 20.30
N GLU A 219 0.89 15.66 21.26
CA GLU A 219 0.70 14.23 21.07
C GLU A 219 -0.52 13.80 21.88
N GLY A 220 -1.28 12.85 21.34
CA GLY A 220 -2.37 12.24 22.06
C GLY A 220 -3.24 11.34 21.21
N ALA A 221 -4.38 10.97 21.79
CA ALA A 221 -5.41 10.16 21.19
C ALA A 221 -6.76 10.88 21.22
N VAL A 222 -7.66 10.50 20.32
CA VAL A 222 -9.05 10.91 20.33
C VAL A 222 -9.92 9.66 20.38
N ASP A 223 -10.69 9.52 21.46
CA ASP A 223 -11.71 8.50 21.60
C ASP A 223 -13.00 8.98 20.92
N ILE A 224 -13.50 8.22 19.95
CA ILE A 224 -14.69 8.53 19.16
C ILE A 224 -15.73 7.47 19.45
N GLN A 225 -16.85 7.89 20.03
CA GLN A 225 -17.97 7.04 20.38
C GLN A 225 -19.19 7.43 19.56
N VAL A 226 -19.83 6.44 18.94
CA VAL A 226 -21.02 6.62 18.11
C VAL A 226 -22.16 5.81 18.69
N PHE A 227 -23.27 6.48 18.91
CA PHE A 227 -24.44 5.94 19.59
C PHE A 227 -25.63 5.85 18.64
N ALA A 228 -26.36 4.75 18.76
CA ALA A 228 -27.66 4.55 18.12
C ALA A 228 -28.73 4.48 19.22
N ALA A 229 -29.73 5.37 19.17
CA ALA A 229 -30.78 5.45 20.19
C ALA A 229 -30.27 5.52 21.65
N GLY A 230 -29.12 6.19 21.86
CA GLY A 230 -28.49 6.35 23.18
C GLY A 230 -27.67 5.16 23.67
N GLN A 231 -27.58 4.07 22.89
CA GLN A 231 -26.70 2.94 23.18
C GLN A 231 -25.41 3.05 22.36
N LEU A 232 -24.26 2.74 22.96
CA LEU A 232 -22.98 2.71 22.25
C LEU A 232 -23.04 1.64 21.16
N GLY A 233 -22.99 2.09 19.90
CA GLY A 233 -22.99 1.20 18.74
C GLY A 233 -21.59 0.91 18.25
N TYR A 234 -20.75 1.96 18.18
CA TYR A 234 -19.40 1.88 17.66
C TYR A 234 -18.45 2.75 18.48
N GLU A 235 -17.21 2.30 18.61
CA GLU A 235 -16.15 3.05 19.25
C GLU A 235 -14.86 2.86 18.45
N THR A 236 -14.04 3.90 18.38
CA THR A 236 -12.70 3.81 17.81
C THR A 236 -11.79 4.88 18.40
N ILE A 237 -10.49 4.64 18.35
CA ILE A 237 -9.47 5.57 18.81
C ILE A 237 -8.56 5.90 17.65
N ILE A 238 -8.21 7.17 17.54
CA ILE A 238 -7.23 7.65 16.59
C ILE A 238 -6.13 8.42 17.30
N ASP A 239 -4.88 8.15 16.96
CA ASP A 239 -3.73 8.82 17.54
C ASP A 239 -3.20 9.88 16.57
N TYR A 240 -2.62 10.94 17.12
CA TYR A 240 -2.00 11.99 16.34
C TYR A 240 -0.73 12.52 17.00
N THR A 241 0.16 13.04 16.16
CA THR A 241 1.31 13.84 16.54
C THR A 241 1.29 15.15 15.76
N LEU A 242 1.53 16.25 16.46
CA LEU A 242 1.52 17.61 15.95
C LEU A 242 2.96 18.15 15.95
N GLY A 243 3.45 18.52 14.79
CA GLY A 243 4.66 19.32 14.61
C GLY A 243 4.32 20.76 14.23
N GLY A 244 5.35 21.60 14.14
CA GLY A 244 5.18 22.99 13.71
C GLY A 244 6.00 23.98 14.52
N ASN A 245 5.65 25.25 14.40
CA ASN A 245 6.30 26.33 15.13
C ASN A 245 5.29 27.05 16.05
N PRO A 246 5.26 26.72 17.35
CA PRO A 246 4.36 27.35 18.31
C PRO A 246 4.78 28.77 18.76
N GLY A 247 5.89 29.31 18.23
CA GLY A 247 6.35 30.66 18.54
C GLY A 247 7.14 30.82 19.85
N GLN A 248 7.82 31.97 20.00
CA GLN A 248 8.69 32.27 21.15
C GLN A 248 7.94 32.60 22.45
N ARG A 249 6.60 32.69 22.46
CA ARG A 249 5.81 32.89 23.69
C ARG A 249 6.09 31.83 24.76
N TRP A 250 6.67 30.69 24.36
CA TRP A 250 7.05 29.58 25.22
C TRP A 250 8.57 29.48 25.48
N ALA A 251 9.38 30.37 24.91
CA ALA A 251 10.85 30.30 24.92
C ALA A 251 11.54 31.41 25.76
N GLY A 252 10.85 32.51 26.05
CA GLY A 252 11.50 33.72 26.61
C GLY A 252 12.05 33.61 28.03
N HIS A 253 11.34 32.97 28.96
CA HIS A 253 11.74 32.85 30.39
C HIS A 253 11.49 31.46 30.97
N ALA A 254 11.39 30.48 30.08
CA ALA A 254 11.03 29.14 30.46
C ALA A 254 12.24 28.37 31.03
N PRO A 255 12.08 27.65 32.16
CA PRO A 255 13.13 26.77 32.67
C PRO A 255 13.57 25.77 31.59
N ARG A 256 14.84 25.36 31.58
CA ARG A 256 15.33 24.24 30.74
C ARG A 256 14.38 23.04 30.94
N GLY A 257 13.62 22.70 29.90
CA GLY A 257 12.60 21.65 29.95
C GLY A 257 11.20 22.04 29.46
N ASN A 258 10.92 23.32 29.19
CA ASN A 258 9.62 23.74 28.66
C ASN A 258 9.42 23.27 27.20
N PRO A 259 8.24 22.73 26.84
CA PRO A 259 7.91 22.30 25.49
C PRO A 259 8.23 23.35 24.42
N GLY A 260 8.04 24.64 24.69
CA GLY A 260 8.37 25.72 23.73
C GLY A 260 9.76 25.68 23.09
N GLN A 261 10.79 25.31 23.86
CA GLN A 261 12.16 25.16 23.35
C GLN A 261 12.45 23.78 22.76
N ARG A 262 11.64 22.76 23.09
CA ARG A 262 11.75 21.40 22.51
C ARG A 262 11.14 21.33 21.10
N TRP A 263 10.11 22.15 20.85
CA TRP A 263 9.32 22.16 19.62
C TRP A 263 9.60 23.38 18.72
N ALA A 264 10.32 24.39 19.20
CA ALA A 264 10.79 25.50 18.36
C ALA A 264 12.00 25.05 17.51
N GLY A 265 11.72 24.61 16.28
CA GLY A 265 12.71 24.45 15.22
C GLY A 265 12.84 23.02 14.70
N HIS A 266 12.15 22.74 13.58
CA HIS A 266 12.46 21.67 12.61
C HIS A 266 12.73 20.27 13.17
N SER A 267 12.14 19.92 14.32
CA SER A 267 12.28 18.57 14.86
C SER A 267 11.39 17.62 14.06
N PRO A 268 11.91 16.50 13.56
CA PRO A 268 11.06 15.49 12.97
C PRO A 268 10.00 15.06 13.98
N ILE A 269 8.79 14.80 13.50
CA ILE A 269 7.75 14.21 14.34
C ILE A 269 7.65 12.72 14.02
N ILE A 270 7.35 11.94 15.05
CA ILE A 270 7.17 10.50 14.96
C ILE A 270 5.68 10.22 15.22
N SER A 271 5.07 9.35 14.43
CA SER A 271 3.72 8.87 14.72
C SER A 271 3.68 8.16 16.07
N ASN A 272 2.55 8.17 16.76
CA ASN A 272 2.45 7.55 18.09
C ASN A 272 2.68 6.03 18.08
N ASP A 273 2.51 5.35 16.93
CA ASP A 273 2.88 3.94 16.78
C ASP A 273 4.38 3.72 16.53
N GLY A 274 5.16 4.79 16.34
CA GLY A 274 6.60 4.73 16.11
C GLY A 274 7.00 4.27 14.70
N GLU A 275 6.03 4.02 13.82
CA GLU A 275 6.28 3.45 12.49
C GLU A 275 6.51 4.51 11.41
N ALA A 276 6.11 5.77 11.60
CA ALA A 276 6.34 6.84 10.63
C ALA A 276 7.07 8.03 11.25
N ILE A 277 8.01 8.61 10.50
CA ILE A 277 8.76 9.80 10.86
C ILE A 277 8.64 10.83 9.73
N LEU A 278 8.16 12.02 10.05
CA LEU A 278 8.10 13.15 9.12
C LEU A 278 9.25 14.11 9.42
N TYR A 279 10.10 14.34 8.43
CA TYR A 279 11.20 15.30 8.48
C TYR A 279 10.81 16.56 7.71
N GLU A 280 10.70 17.69 8.41
CA GLU A 280 10.49 19.00 7.81
C GLU A 280 11.80 19.81 7.79
N THR A 281 12.07 20.47 6.67
CA THR A 281 13.26 21.32 6.45
C THR A 281 12.91 22.77 6.10
N ALA A 282 11.64 23.07 5.80
CA ALA A 282 11.12 24.40 5.54
C ALA A 282 11.05 25.23 6.82
N GLN A 283 11.34 26.53 6.67
CA GLN A 283 11.16 27.51 7.72
C GLN A 283 9.67 27.79 7.93
N LEU A 284 9.12 27.27 9.02
CA LEU A 284 7.73 27.47 9.42
C LEU A 284 7.55 28.79 10.19
N ASN A 285 6.48 29.53 9.88
CA ASN A 285 6.10 30.73 10.63
C ASN A 285 5.50 30.36 11.99
N GLU A 286 5.50 31.30 12.93
CA GLU A 286 4.77 31.13 14.18
C GLU A 286 3.27 30.91 13.89
N GLY A 287 2.73 29.78 14.38
CA GLY A 287 1.35 29.36 14.13
C GLY A 287 1.19 28.34 13.00
N ASP A 288 2.26 28.02 12.27
CA ASP A 288 2.24 26.98 11.24
C ASP A 288 2.39 25.61 11.90
N PHE A 289 1.41 24.73 11.70
CA PHE A 289 1.41 23.37 12.24
C PHE A 289 1.09 22.33 11.18
N TYR A 290 1.61 21.12 11.42
CA TYR A 290 1.33 19.94 10.62
C TYR A 290 1.09 18.76 11.56
N LEU A 291 0.20 17.86 11.14
CA LEU A 291 -0.29 16.76 11.95
C LEU A 291 -0.11 15.46 11.17
N LEU A 292 0.51 14.47 11.81
CA LEU A 292 0.64 13.11 11.32
C LEU A 292 -0.27 12.21 12.16
N GLN A 293 -1.18 11.50 11.49
CA GLN A 293 -2.18 10.63 12.10
C GLN A 293 -2.12 9.28 11.42
N ALA A 294 -1.88 8.20 12.16
CA ALA A 294 -2.03 6.87 11.59
C ALA A 294 -3.50 6.62 11.28
N SER A 295 -3.82 6.19 10.06
CA SER A 295 -5.18 5.91 9.61
C SER A 295 -5.42 4.42 9.51
N ASP A 296 -6.54 3.99 10.07
CA ASP A 296 -7.01 2.61 10.03
C ASP A 296 -8.07 2.37 8.94
N SER A 297 -8.49 3.44 8.27
CA SER A 297 -9.28 3.39 7.04
C SER A 297 -8.48 4.03 5.92
N ALA A 298 -8.33 3.29 4.83
CA ALA A 298 -7.71 3.76 3.60
C ALA A 298 -8.65 3.45 2.42
N PRO A 299 -8.67 4.30 1.39
CA PRO A 299 -9.30 3.96 0.11
C PRO A 299 -8.79 2.62 -0.40
N THR A 300 -9.62 1.91 -1.17
CA THR A 300 -9.21 0.63 -1.78
C THR A 300 -7.91 0.82 -2.55
N ALA A 301 -6.92 -0.02 -2.26
CA ALA A 301 -5.65 -0.01 -2.98
C ALA A 301 -5.88 -0.37 -4.47
N PRO A 302 -5.01 0.09 -5.38
CA PRO A 302 -5.05 -0.36 -6.77
C PRO A 302 -4.99 -1.88 -6.87
N SER A 303 -5.69 -2.48 -7.83
CA SER A 303 -5.80 -3.94 -8.02
C SER A 303 -4.45 -4.65 -8.18
N TYR A 304 -3.45 -3.94 -8.69
CA TYR A 304 -2.07 -4.41 -8.89
C TYR A 304 -1.16 -4.24 -7.67
N ALA A 305 -1.66 -3.69 -6.56
CA ALA A 305 -0.89 -3.45 -5.35
C ALA A 305 -1.60 -4.02 -4.12
N TRP A 306 -0.85 -4.25 -3.05
CA TRP A 306 -1.46 -4.52 -1.74
C TRP A 306 -0.83 -3.67 -0.65
N PRO A 307 -1.63 -3.18 0.30
CA PRO A 307 -1.15 -2.33 1.38
C PRO A 307 -0.26 -3.13 2.34
N LEU A 308 0.82 -2.49 2.77
CA LEU A 308 1.77 -2.99 3.77
C LEU A 308 1.78 -2.04 4.96
N GLY A 309 1.51 -2.54 6.17
CA GLY A 309 1.41 -1.69 7.36
C GLY A 309 0.20 -0.75 7.31
N ARG A 310 0.27 0.38 8.03
CA ARG A 310 -0.81 1.37 8.14
C ARG A 310 -0.66 2.51 7.14
N ALA A 311 -1.78 3.20 6.91
CA ALA A 311 -1.76 4.47 6.18
C ALA A 311 -1.51 5.61 7.16
N TYR A 312 -1.03 6.75 6.68
CA TYR A 312 -0.80 7.95 7.48
C TYR A 312 -1.45 9.14 6.81
N GLN A 313 -2.39 9.75 7.52
CA GLN A 313 -3.02 11.00 7.13
C GLN A 313 -2.12 12.15 7.57
N LEU A 314 -1.83 13.03 6.61
CA LEU A 314 -1.15 14.30 6.82
C LEU A 314 -2.13 15.44 6.65
N ALA A 315 -2.17 16.34 7.63
CA ALA A 315 -2.92 17.58 7.59
C ALA A 315 -2.07 18.75 8.06
N THR A 316 -2.43 19.97 7.65
CA THR A 316 -1.73 21.19 8.05
C THR A 316 -2.71 22.28 8.44
N THR A 317 -2.23 23.30 9.14
CA THR A 317 -2.95 24.57 9.21
C THR A 317 -3.08 25.15 7.80
N PRO A 318 -4.21 25.81 7.47
CA PRO A 318 -4.42 26.34 6.13
C PRO A 318 -3.27 27.23 5.63
N GLY A 319 -2.75 26.94 4.44
CA GLY A 319 -1.70 27.73 3.79
C GLY A 319 -0.26 27.27 4.08
N VAL A 320 -0.06 26.25 4.93
CA VAL A 320 1.27 25.66 5.15
C VAL A 320 1.59 24.68 4.02
N ASP A 321 2.75 24.89 3.39
CA ASP A 321 3.32 24.02 2.37
C ASP A 321 4.44 23.15 2.97
N LEU A 322 4.40 21.85 2.66
CA LEU A 322 5.36 20.84 3.12
C LEU A 322 6.08 20.18 1.94
N ALA A 323 6.17 20.83 0.78
CA ALA A 323 6.80 20.27 -0.42
C ALA A 323 8.27 19.85 -0.21
N SER A 324 8.98 20.46 0.74
CA SER A 324 10.36 20.09 1.09
C SER A 324 10.47 18.97 2.13
N ALA A 325 9.36 18.57 2.76
CA ALA A 325 9.39 17.51 3.74
C ALA A 325 9.52 16.14 3.09
N SER A 326 9.97 15.19 3.91
CA SER A 326 10.01 13.78 3.57
C SER A 326 9.34 12.96 4.66
N LEU A 327 8.62 11.93 4.24
CA LEU A 327 8.05 10.93 5.12
C LEU A 327 8.87 9.65 5.01
N SER A 328 9.20 9.09 6.16
CA SER A 328 9.80 7.77 6.28
C SER A 328 8.85 6.85 7.02
N ILE A 329 8.57 5.67 6.47
CA ILE A 329 7.70 4.67 7.08
C ILE A 329 8.48 3.37 7.22
N SER A 330 8.53 2.87 8.46
CA SER A 330 9.05 1.56 8.81
C SER A 330 7.98 0.50 8.57
N TYR A 331 8.41 -0.69 8.14
CA TYR A 331 7.57 -1.87 8.01
C TYR A 331 8.16 -3.04 8.80
N ARG A 332 7.37 -4.08 9.02
CA ARG A 332 7.87 -5.32 9.63
C ARG A 332 8.28 -6.30 8.53
N GLY A 333 9.53 -6.77 8.57
CA GLY A 333 10.03 -7.78 7.63
C GLY A 333 9.26 -9.11 7.69
N GLU A 334 8.47 -9.38 8.73
CA GLU A 334 7.58 -10.55 8.82
C GLU A 334 6.27 -10.39 8.03
N ASP A 335 5.85 -9.15 7.73
CA ASP A 335 4.62 -8.85 7.01
C ASP A 335 4.82 -8.92 5.47
N ILE A 336 6.06 -9.13 5.00
CA ILE A 336 6.43 -9.23 3.58
C ILE A 336 7.51 -10.30 3.37
N ALA A 337 7.49 -10.99 2.23
CA ALA A 337 8.58 -11.91 1.88
C ALA A 337 9.84 -11.12 1.46
N ALA A 338 11.03 -11.59 1.87
CA ALA A 338 12.30 -10.89 1.70
C ALA A 338 12.59 -10.48 0.24
N GLU A 339 12.16 -11.28 -0.74
CA GLU A 339 12.28 -11.00 -2.17
C GLU A 339 11.51 -9.76 -2.65
N TYR A 340 10.45 -9.37 -1.94
CA TYR A 340 9.59 -8.23 -2.32
C TYR A 340 9.90 -6.96 -1.53
N GLU A 341 10.88 -6.96 -0.61
CA GLU A 341 11.26 -5.76 0.15
C GLU A 341 11.79 -4.62 -0.73
N ARG A 342 12.26 -4.96 -1.94
CA ARG A 342 12.68 -3.97 -2.95
C ARG A 342 11.53 -3.46 -3.82
N GLU A 343 10.36 -4.07 -3.70
CA GLU A 343 9.14 -3.78 -4.48
C GLU A 343 8.12 -2.98 -3.64
N ILE A 344 8.54 -2.45 -2.49
CA ILE A 344 7.73 -1.60 -1.62
C ILE A 344 7.87 -0.15 -2.09
N ASP A 345 6.74 0.50 -2.38
CA ASP A 345 6.69 1.91 -2.73
C ASP A 345 5.82 2.69 -1.75
N LEU A 346 6.09 4.00 -1.65
CA LEU A 346 5.25 4.92 -0.92
C LEU A 346 4.23 5.54 -1.88
N TYR A 347 2.95 5.32 -1.60
CA TYR A 347 1.84 5.85 -2.37
C TYR A 347 1.22 7.04 -1.66
N PHE A 348 0.76 8.02 -2.43
CA PHE A 348 0.00 9.19 -2.00
C PHE A 348 -1.41 9.14 -2.61
N TYR A 349 -2.43 9.35 -1.78
CA TYR A 349 -3.81 9.51 -2.21
C TYR A 349 -4.18 10.99 -2.22
N ASN A 350 -4.46 11.51 -3.42
CA ASN A 350 -4.79 12.92 -3.63
C ASN A 350 -6.28 13.27 -3.40
N GLY A 351 -7.07 12.33 -2.87
CA GLY A 351 -8.53 12.45 -2.73
C GLY A 351 -9.33 11.81 -3.87
N GLN A 352 -8.67 11.37 -4.95
CA GLN A 352 -9.32 10.67 -6.07
C GLN A 352 -8.58 9.39 -6.43
N ASN A 353 -7.26 9.47 -6.63
CA ASN A 353 -6.43 8.38 -7.11
C ASN A 353 -5.21 8.16 -6.22
N TRP A 354 -4.74 6.92 -6.20
CA TRP A 354 -3.44 6.56 -5.64
C TRP A 354 -2.34 6.83 -6.67
N GLU A 355 -1.28 7.49 -6.23
CA GLU A 355 -0.11 7.83 -7.04
C GLU A 355 1.15 7.35 -6.33
N ILE A 356 2.09 6.74 -7.07
CA ILE A 356 3.40 6.36 -6.53
C ILE A 356 4.25 7.61 -6.42
N LEU A 357 4.89 7.80 -5.27
CA LEU A 357 5.81 8.91 -5.10
C LEU A 357 7.08 8.72 -5.94
N PRO A 358 7.62 9.78 -6.55
CA PRO A 358 8.90 9.71 -7.24
C PRO A 358 10.05 9.61 -6.24
N ASN A 359 11.20 9.10 -6.70
CA ASN A 359 12.46 9.05 -5.94
C ASN A 359 12.37 8.32 -4.58
N VAL A 360 11.53 7.29 -4.49
CA VAL A 360 11.40 6.47 -3.28
C VAL A 360 12.73 5.80 -2.94
N ARG A 361 13.23 6.05 -1.73
CA ARG A 361 14.38 5.37 -1.15
C ARG A 361 13.90 4.20 -0.31
N ARG A 362 14.37 3.00 -0.64
CA ARG A 362 14.08 1.76 0.07
C ARG A 362 15.32 1.33 0.84
N ASP A 363 15.19 1.06 2.13
CA ASP A 363 16.24 0.51 2.99
C ASP A 363 15.78 -0.80 3.65
N PRO A 364 15.89 -1.95 2.94
CA PRO A 364 15.53 -3.25 3.48
C PRO A 364 16.36 -3.70 4.69
N ARG A 365 17.48 -3.01 5.02
CA ARG A 365 18.27 -3.37 6.21
C ARG A 365 17.66 -2.83 7.49
N HIS A 366 16.95 -1.70 7.38
CA HIS A 366 16.25 -1.05 8.49
C HIS A 366 14.73 -1.18 8.36
N ASN A 367 14.25 -1.90 7.35
CA ASN A 367 12.84 -2.02 6.98
C ASN A 367 12.16 -0.67 6.83
N GLU A 368 12.78 0.25 6.09
CA GLU A 368 12.33 1.65 6.00
C GLU A 368 12.16 2.07 4.54
N VAL A 369 11.09 2.81 4.26
CA VAL A 369 10.83 3.41 2.94
C VAL A 369 10.56 4.89 3.12
N SER A 370 11.27 5.73 2.37
CA SER A 370 11.16 7.19 2.45
C SER A 370 10.99 7.84 1.09
N ALA A 371 10.24 8.93 1.04
CA ALA A 371 10.13 9.80 -0.13
C ALA A 371 9.73 11.23 0.26
N HIS A 372 9.88 12.16 -0.68
CA HIS A 372 9.37 13.52 -0.53
C HIS A 372 7.85 13.54 -0.60
N LEU A 373 7.24 14.40 0.23
CA LEU A 373 5.79 14.59 0.25
C LEU A 373 5.30 15.28 -1.04
N GLN A 374 4.04 15.02 -1.42
CA GLN A 374 3.36 15.71 -2.53
C GLN A 374 2.34 16.73 -2.03
N GLY A 375 2.01 16.70 -0.74
CA GLY A 375 1.07 17.61 -0.10
C GLY A 375 0.27 16.96 1.02
N VAL A 376 -0.77 17.65 1.49
CA VAL A 376 -1.72 17.10 2.45
C VAL A 376 -2.52 15.95 1.84
N GLY A 377 -2.80 14.91 2.62
CA GLY A 377 -3.50 13.72 2.14
C GLY A 377 -3.04 12.45 2.84
N LEU A 378 -3.37 11.29 2.26
CA LEU A 378 -3.08 9.99 2.84
C LEU A 378 -1.88 9.34 2.16
N TYR A 379 -0.97 8.79 2.97
CA TYR A 379 0.23 8.09 2.53
C TYR A 379 0.19 6.63 2.97
N GLN A 380 0.63 5.69 2.14
CA GLN A 380 0.58 4.27 2.47
C GLN A 380 1.72 3.52 1.75
N LEU A 381 2.40 2.62 2.46
CA LEU A 381 3.28 1.66 1.80
C LEU A 381 2.44 0.61 1.09
N MET A 382 2.75 0.34 -0.16
CA MET A 382 2.16 -0.77 -0.91
C MET A 382 3.22 -1.52 -1.69
N VAL A 383 2.94 -2.78 -1.96
CA VAL A 383 3.84 -3.67 -2.69
C VAL A 383 3.26 -3.99 -4.06
N SER A 384 4.06 -3.76 -5.09
CA SER A 384 3.74 -4.06 -6.49
C SER A 384 5.02 -4.43 -7.25
N VAL A 385 4.96 -5.43 -8.11
CA VAL A 385 6.09 -5.82 -8.96
C VAL A 385 5.97 -5.13 -10.31
N ASP A 386 7.04 -4.48 -10.74
CA ASP A 386 7.14 -3.83 -12.04
C ASP A 386 7.60 -4.82 -13.13
N VAL A 387 6.85 -4.89 -14.23
CA VAL A 387 7.19 -5.63 -15.45
C VAL A 387 7.32 -4.64 -16.60
N GLU A 388 8.57 -4.31 -16.93
CA GLU A 388 8.89 -3.35 -17.99
C GLU A 388 8.51 -3.92 -19.37
N LEU A 389 7.69 -3.16 -20.11
CA LEU A 389 7.41 -3.45 -21.51
C LEU A 389 8.45 -2.73 -22.38
N GLN A 390 9.08 -3.46 -23.31
CA GLN A 390 10.23 -3.03 -24.12
C GLN A 390 9.94 -1.85 -25.07
N GLY A 391 8.67 -1.46 -25.21
CA GLY A 391 8.21 -0.34 -26.03
C GLY A 391 6.87 -0.62 -26.70
N PRO A 392 6.44 0.25 -27.63
CA PRO A 392 5.20 0.05 -28.38
C PRO A 392 5.30 -1.20 -29.25
N GLY A 393 4.18 -1.91 -29.40
CA GLY A 393 4.09 -3.18 -30.13
C GLY A 393 3.98 -4.39 -29.20
N TRP A 394 4.35 -5.55 -29.73
CA TRP A 394 4.18 -6.82 -29.03
C TRP A 394 5.22 -7.03 -27.93
N ASN A 395 4.72 -7.19 -26.71
CA ASN A 395 5.52 -7.54 -25.54
C ASN A 395 5.08 -8.92 -25.03
N SER A 396 6.01 -9.86 -24.93
CA SER A 396 5.75 -11.18 -24.37
C SER A 396 6.24 -11.20 -22.93
N VAL A 397 5.31 -11.30 -21.98
CA VAL A 397 5.63 -11.22 -20.54
C VAL A 397 5.02 -12.40 -19.78
N PRO A 398 5.76 -13.00 -18.82
CA PRO A 398 5.14 -13.90 -17.85
C PRO A 398 4.30 -13.08 -16.86
N TYR A 399 3.11 -13.58 -16.50
CA TYR A 399 2.32 -12.96 -15.43
C TYR A 399 2.81 -13.43 -14.06
N LEU A 400 3.27 -12.49 -13.24
CA LEU A 400 3.95 -12.78 -11.97
C LEU A 400 3.02 -12.72 -10.74
N SER A 401 1.77 -12.33 -10.93
CA SER A 401 0.76 -12.22 -9.88
C SER A 401 -0.07 -13.48 -9.73
N GLU A 402 -0.79 -13.59 -8.61
CA GLU A 402 -1.91 -14.52 -8.47
C GLU A 402 -2.95 -14.31 -9.56
N GLN A 403 -3.71 -15.37 -9.86
CA GLN A 403 -4.76 -15.31 -10.88
C GLN A 403 -5.68 -14.11 -10.64
N THR A 404 -5.82 -13.27 -11.67
CA THR A 404 -6.61 -12.04 -11.60
C THR A 404 -7.48 -11.93 -12.85
N ALA A 405 -8.75 -11.60 -12.66
CA ALA A 405 -9.69 -11.39 -13.75
C ALA A 405 -9.33 -10.13 -14.55
N LEU A 406 -9.64 -10.14 -15.85
CA LEU A 406 -9.53 -8.97 -16.72
C LEU A 406 -10.82 -8.13 -16.63
N PRO A 407 -10.76 -6.79 -16.68
CA PRO A 407 -9.59 -5.94 -16.94
C PRO A 407 -8.62 -5.76 -15.77
N ALA A 408 -8.98 -6.17 -14.54
CA ALA A 408 -8.26 -5.77 -13.33
C ALA A 408 -6.75 -6.09 -13.35
N ALA A 409 -6.37 -7.23 -13.95
CA ALA A 409 -4.97 -7.62 -14.14
C ALA A 409 -4.11 -6.62 -14.95
N LEU A 410 -4.75 -5.73 -15.73
CA LEU A 410 -4.12 -4.75 -16.61
C LEU A 410 -4.42 -3.30 -16.19
N ASP A 411 -5.00 -3.07 -15.00
CA ASP A 411 -5.43 -1.73 -14.57
C ASP A 411 -4.29 -0.71 -14.57
N SER A 412 -3.07 -1.14 -14.21
CA SER A 412 -1.87 -0.30 -14.18
C SER A 412 -1.48 0.26 -15.55
N ILE A 413 -1.96 -0.37 -16.63
CA ILE A 413 -1.70 0.02 -18.02
C ILE A 413 -3.00 0.19 -18.81
N SER A 414 -4.13 0.43 -18.14
CA SER A 414 -5.48 0.47 -18.74
C SER A 414 -5.64 1.33 -20.00
N SER A 415 -4.79 2.35 -20.19
CA SER A 415 -4.79 3.22 -21.38
C SER A 415 -3.63 2.97 -22.38
N ASP A 416 -2.80 1.95 -22.11
CA ASP A 416 -1.48 1.77 -22.75
C ASP A 416 -1.35 0.47 -23.52
N TYR A 417 -2.43 -0.32 -23.61
CA TYR A 417 -2.51 -1.51 -24.45
C TYR A 417 -3.75 -1.50 -25.32
N ARG A 418 -3.72 -2.33 -26.36
CA ARG A 418 -4.86 -2.52 -27.27
C ARG A 418 -5.52 -3.88 -27.09
N MET A 419 -4.73 -4.93 -26.96
CA MET A 419 -5.19 -6.31 -26.89
C MET A 419 -4.14 -7.20 -26.25
N VAL A 420 -4.60 -8.31 -25.68
CA VAL A 420 -3.76 -9.31 -25.02
C VAL A 420 -4.10 -10.69 -25.58
N TYR A 421 -3.09 -11.47 -25.95
CA TYR A 421 -3.25 -12.87 -26.29
C TYR A 421 -2.60 -13.77 -25.24
N ALA A 422 -3.17 -14.96 -25.10
CA ALA A 422 -2.56 -16.07 -24.38
C ALA A 422 -2.65 -17.35 -25.21
N TYR A 423 -1.60 -18.15 -25.21
CA TYR A 423 -1.59 -19.45 -25.90
C TYR A 423 -1.92 -20.58 -24.93
N GLN A 424 -2.94 -21.38 -25.26
CA GLN A 424 -3.46 -22.52 -24.51
C GLN A 424 -3.39 -23.78 -25.40
N GLY A 425 -2.23 -24.41 -25.46
CA GLY A 425 -2.01 -25.57 -26.35
C GLY A 425 -2.83 -26.82 -26.03
N ASN A 426 -3.54 -26.84 -24.91
CA ASN A 426 -4.50 -27.88 -24.53
C ASN A 426 -5.90 -27.69 -25.16
N ASP A 427 -6.16 -26.55 -25.80
CA ASP A 427 -7.32 -26.31 -26.66
C ASP A 427 -6.87 -26.32 -28.13
N PRO A 428 -6.80 -27.48 -28.81
CA PRO A 428 -6.31 -27.55 -30.18
C PRO A 428 -7.26 -26.93 -31.20
N SER A 429 -8.53 -26.73 -30.85
CA SER A 429 -9.53 -26.08 -31.70
C SER A 429 -9.39 -24.55 -31.68
N ASP A 430 -9.01 -24.00 -30.54
CA ASP A 430 -8.87 -22.58 -30.32
C ASP A 430 -7.75 -22.28 -29.32
N PRO A 431 -6.48 -22.44 -29.76
CA PRO A 431 -5.33 -22.34 -28.86
C PRO A 431 -4.98 -20.90 -28.50
N TRP A 432 -5.56 -19.88 -29.13
CA TRP A 432 -5.25 -18.47 -28.88
C TRP A 432 -6.43 -17.77 -28.24
N LYS A 433 -6.31 -17.45 -26.95
CA LYS A 433 -7.31 -16.68 -26.22
C LYS A 433 -7.01 -15.19 -26.32
N LEU A 434 -8.04 -14.38 -26.54
CA LEU A 434 -7.97 -12.94 -26.77
C LEU A 434 -8.72 -12.16 -25.69
N TYR A 435 -8.06 -11.15 -25.14
CA TYR A 435 -8.68 -10.07 -24.39
C TYR A 435 -8.55 -8.73 -25.12
N ALA A 436 -9.67 -8.02 -25.30
CA ALA A 436 -9.67 -6.64 -25.77
C ALA A 436 -10.87 -5.83 -25.21
N PRO A 437 -10.67 -4.61 -24.68
CA PRO A 437 -11.70 -3.90 -23.91
C PRO A 437 -12.84 -3.29 -24.75
N ASN A 438 -12.66 -3.13 -26.07
CA ASN A 438 -13.57 -2.39 -26.96
C ASN A 438 -14.09 -3.22 -28.14
N VAL A 439 -14.37 -4.51 -27.93
CA VAL A 439 -14.93 -5.42 -28.95
C VAL A 439 -16.19 -6.13 -28.46
N PRO A 440 -17.05 -6.64 -29.36
CA PRO A 440 -18.18 -7.46 -28.95
C PRO A 440 -17.74 -8.67 -28.11
N THR A 441 -18.57 -9.07 -27.15
CA THR A 441 -18.25 -10.14 -26.19
C THR A 441 -17.99 -11.50 -26.84
N TYR A 442 -18.50 -11.76 -28.06
CA TYR A 442 -18.23 -12.99 -28.80
C TYR A 442 -16.83 -13.05 -29.43
N VAL A 443 -16.08 -11.94 -29.43
CA VAL A 443 -14.72 -11.84 -30.01
C VAL A 443 -13.64 -12.12 -28.97
N THR A 444 -13.94 -11.85 -27.70
CA THR A 444 -12.99 -11.93 -26.59
C THR A 444 -13.36 -13.10 -25.66
N ASP A 445 -12.37 -13.92 -25.32
CA ASP A 445 -12.56 -15.18 -24.61
C ASP A 445 -11.46 -15.45 -23.56
N LEU A 446 -10.48 -14.57 -23.43
CA LEU A 446 -9.54 -14.57 -22.32
C LEU A 446 -10.12 -13.79 -21.13
N SER A 447 -10.45 -14.50 -20.05
CA SER A 447 -11.08 -13.93 -18.85
C SER A 447 -10.10 -13.59 -17.73
N ASP A 448 -8.97 -14.29 -17.65
CA ASP A 448 -8.05 -14.22 -16.51
C ASP A 448 -6.59 -14.22 -16.95
N MET A 449 -5.76 -13.50 -16.18
CA MET A 449 -4.31 -13.66 -16.21
C MET A 449 -3.87 -14.58 -15.06
N THR A 450 -3.11 -15.63 -15.34
CA THR A 450 -2.73 -16.69 -14.39
C THR A 450 -1.23 -16.73 -14.16
N TYR A 451 -0.82 -17.06 -12.93
CA TYR A 451 0.58 -17.07 -12.52
C TYR A 451 1.43 -17.95 -13.46
N SER A 452 2.59 -17.43 -13.87
CA SER A 452 3.57 -18.08 -14.74
C SER A 452 3.11 -18.38 -16.18
N GLN A 453 1.89 -17.98 -16.58
CA GLN A 453 1.48 -18.03 -17.98
C GLN A 453 2.08 -16.84 -18.74
N ILE A 454 2.44 -17.07 -20.01
CA ILE A 454 2.97 -16.04 -20.91
C ILE A 454 1.82 -15.37 -21.65
N TYR A 455 1.85 -14.04 -21.65
CA TYR A 455 0.90 -13.19 -22.35
C TYR A 455 1.61 -12.30 -23.37
N TRP A 456 0.98 -12.13 -24.52
CA TRP A 456 1.40 -11.16 -25.53
C TRP A 456 0.53 -9.93 -25.40
N ILE A 457 1.11 -8.82 -24.97
CA ILE A 457 0.42 -7.54 -24.78
C ILE A 457 0.85 -6.60 -25.91
N TYR A 458 -0.12 -6.09 -26.67
CA TYR A 458 0.16 -5.04 -27.65
C TYR A 458 0.14 -3.68 -26.95
N ALA A 459 1.31 -3.17 -26.58
CA ALA A 459 1.46 -1.87 -25.96
C ALA A 459 1.38 -0.74 -27.01
N THR A 460 0.72 0.37 -26.69
CA THR A 460 0.57 1.52 -27.59
C THR A 460 1.64 2.60 -27.35
N ARG A 461 2.29 2.56 -26.19
CA ARG A 461 3.38 3.44 -25.77
C ARG A 461 4.32 2.72 -24.80
N ASN A 462 5.46 3.32 -24.46
CA ASN A 462 6.31 2.84 -23.37
C ASN A 462 5.52 2.88 -22.06
N THR A 463 5.45 1.76 -21.36
CA THR A 463 4.72 1.62 -20.10
C THR A 463 5.27 0.45 -19.28
N THR A 464 4.90 0.40 -18.01
CA THR A 464 5.30 -0.67 -17.09
C THR A 464 4.04 -1.32 -16.54
N LEU A 465 3.89 -2.61 -16.79
CA LEU A 465 2.81 -3.40 -16.19
C LEU A 465 3.16 -3.62 -14.73
N ARG A 466 2.28 -3.15 -13.83
CA ARG A 466 2.37 -3.47 -12.40
C ARG A 466 1.47 -4.63 -12.08
N ALA A 467 1.98 -5.55 -11.28
CA ALA A 467 1.27 -6.75 -10.86
C ALA A 467 1.44 -6.99 -9.35
N ARG A 468 0.40 -7.54 -8.74
CA ARG A 468 0.39 -7.80 -7.30
C ARG A 468 1.28 -9.02 -6.99
N PRO A 469 2.28 -8.94 -6.09
CA PRO A 469 3.09 -10.11 -5.79
C PRO A 469 2.27 -11.22 -5.10
N ARG A 470 2.62 -12.48 -5.39
CA ARG A 470 1.96 -13.68 -4.85
C ARG A 470 2.37 -13.91 -3.38
N ARG A 471 1.39 -14.16 -2.49
CA ARG A 471 1.70 -14.44 -1.07
C ARG A 471 2.24 -15.86 -0.90
N GLY A 472 3.36 -16.00 -0.16
CA GLY A 472 3.89 -17.31 0.27
C GLY A 472 4.56 -18.16 -0.82
N ALA A 473 4.83 -17.60 -2.00
CA ALA A 473 5.61 -18.29 -3.02
C ALA A 473 7.09 -17.95 -2.84
N GLN A 474 7.90 -18.90 -2.37
CA GLN A 474 9.34 -18.78 -2.57
C GLN A 474 9.62 -18.71 -4.08
N PRO A 475 10.24 -17.66 -4.60
CA PRO A 475 10.82 -17.73 -5.91
C PRO A 475 11.95 -18.75 -5.82
N THR A 476 11.80 -19.91 -6.47
CA THR A 476 12.99 -20.58 -6.97
C THR A 476 13.70 -19.56 -7.84
N GLN A 477 15.03 -19.50 -7.71
CA GLN A 477 15.95 -18.47 -8.21
C GLN A 477 15.98 -18.30 -9.75
N ALA A 478 14.91 -18.69 -10.46
CA ALA A 478 14.69 -18.55 -11.88
C ALA A 478 13.88 -17.31 -12.28
N ASN A 479 13.20 -16.60 -11.36
CA ASN A 479 12.25 -15.52 -11.69
C ASN A 479 12.41 -14.25 -10.81
N LEU A 480 13.57 -13.58 -10.88
CA LEU A 480 13.74 -12.17 -10.46
C LEU A 480 14.50 -11.41 -11.58
N PRO A 481 14.35 -10.08 -11.67
CA PRO A 481 14.16 -9.35 -12.93
C PRO A 481 15.44 -9.26 -13.77
N GLY A 482 15.43 -10.08 -14.80
CA GLY A 482 16.26 -10.00 -16.00
C GLY A 482 15.61 -10.80 -17.13
N ALA A 483 14.28 -10.99 -17.06
CA ALA A 483 13.54 -11.78 -18.02
C ALA A 483 13.32 -11.00 -19.31
N THR A 484 14.42 -10.65 -19.98
CA THR A 484 14.51 -10.97 -21.40
C THR A 484 14.19 -12.45 -21.54
N VAL A 485 12.92 -12.77 -21.77
CA VAL A 485 12.58 -13.96 -22.55
C VAL A 485 12.97 -13.63 -23.99
N THR A 486 14.27 -13.54 -24.25
CA THR A 486 14.84 -13.70 -25.59
C THR A 486 14.68 -15.17 -25.93
N SER A 487 13.43 -15.58 -26.21
CA SER A 487 12.96 -16.82 -26.82
C SER A 487 11.58 -17.27 -26.28
N ALA A 488 10.54 -16.41 -26.39
CA ALA A 488 9.25 -16.97 -26.80
C ALA A 488 9.48 -17.43 -28.24
N GLY A 489 9.95 -18.66 -28.40
CA GLY A 489 10.42 -19.20 -29.67
C GLY A 489 9.42 -18.95 -30.78
N SER A 490 9.79 -18.07 -31.72
CA SER A 490 9.20 -17.83 -33.05
C SER A 490 7.67 -17.74 -33.20
N ARG A 491 6.87 -17.60 -32.13
CA ARG A 491 5.41 -17.50 -32.23
C ARG A 491 5.00 -16.06 -31.95
N LEU A 492 4.69 -15.35 -33.03
CA LEU A 492 3.96 -14.09 -32.94
C LEU A 492 2.47 -14.38 -32.75
N PRO A 493 1.74 -13.57 -31.99
CA PRO A 493 0.29 -13.74 -31.85
C PRO A 493 -0.42 -13.60 -33.22
N PRO A 494 -1.60 -14.20 -33.37
CA PRO A 494 -2.35 -14.20 -34.62
C PRO A 494 -2.96 -12.81 -34.91
N ALA A 495 -3.49 -12.63 -36.10
CA ALA A 495 -4.37 -11.52 -36.44
C ALA A 495 -5.83 -11.95 -36.31
N THR A 496 -6.65 -11.27 -35.50
CA THR A 496 -8.06 -11.62 -35.31
C THR A 496 -8.98 -10.78 -36.21
N TYR A 497 -9.87 -11.46 -36.92
CA TYR A 497 -10.92 -10.88 -37.76
C TYR A 497 -12.27 -11.33 -37.27
N TYR A 498 -13.23 -10.41 -37.22
CA TYR A 498 -14.58 -10.69 -36.75
C TYR A 498 -15.59 -9.82 -37.49
N GLY A 499 -16.85 -10.24 -37.52
CA GLY A 499 -17.91 -9.44 -38.12
C GLY A 499 -19.15 -10.26 -38.47
N SER A 500 -20.07 -9.66 -39.21
CA SER A 500 -21.28 -10.35 -39.67
C SER A 500 -21.01 -11.19 -40.92
N VAL A 501 -21.78 -12.26 -41.08
CA VAL A 501 -21.81 -13.11 -42.27
C VAL A 501 -23.12 -12.89 -43.00
N THR A 502 -23.04 -12.31 -44.19
CA THR A 502 -24.20 -12.09 -45.07
C THR A 502 -24.28 -13.20 -46.11
N GLY A 503 -25.47 -13.77 -46.27
CA GLY A 503 -25.76 -14.81 -47.24
C GLY A 503 -25.72 -14.34 -48.69
N GLY A 504 -25.89 -15.28 -49.61
CA GLY A 504 -25.85 -15.04 -51.05
C GLY A 504 -25.15 -16.17 -51.79
N ASN A 505 -25.39 -16.29 -53.10
CA ASN A 505 -24.77 -17.33 -53.94
C ASN A 505 -24.90 -18.76 -53.38
N GLY A 506 -26.06 -19.10 -52.82
CA GLY A 506 -26.33 -20.41 -52.23
C GLY A 506 -25.93 -20.55 -50.76
N LEU A 507 -25.18 -19.61 -50.18
CA LEU A 507 -24.91 -19.57 -48.75
C LEU A 507 -26.12 -19.03 -47.99
N VAL A 508 -26.67 -19.85 -47.11
CA VAL A 508 -27.63 -19.46 -46.05
C VAL A 508 -26.85 -19.46 -44.73
N PRO A 509 -26.50 -18.29 -44.16
CA PRO A 509 -25.78 -18.21 -42.90
C PRO A 509 -26.57 -18.89 -41.78
N ALA A 510 -25.92 -19.78 -41.04
CA ALA A 510 -26.50 -20.47 -39.90
C ALA A 510 -25.42 -20.77 -38.87
N THR A 511 -25.77 -20.79 -37.58
CA THR A 511 -24.85 -21.11 -36.48
C THR A 511 -24.12 -22.43 -36.68
N GLY A 512 -22.84 -22.48 -36.30
CA GLY A 512 -22.01 -23.68 -36.34
C GLY A 512 -21.40 -23.98 -37.72
N GLN A 513 -21.65 -23.17 -38.74
CA GLN A 513 -20.98 -23.30 -40.03
C GLN A 513 -19.48 -22.98 -39.89
N PRO A 514 -18.58 -23.79 -40.49
CA PRO A 514 -17.15 -23.57 -40.41
C PRO A 514 -16.74 -22.32 -41.19
N VAL A 515 -15.81 -21.56 -40.62
CA VAL A 515 -15.17 -20.38 -41.20
C VAL A 515 -13.68 -20.64 -41.28
N HIS A 516 -13.12 -20.63 -42.48
CA HIS A 516 -11.68 -20.77 -42.71
C HIS A 516 -11.09 -19.48 -43.25
N ALA A 517 -9.94 -19.09 -42.72
CA ALA A 517 -9.10 -18.03 -43.27
C ALA A 517 -7.91 -18.67 -44.00
N LEU A 518 -7.77 -18.36 -45.29
CA LEU A 518 -6.75 -18.95 -46.15
C LEU A 518 -5.73 -17.91 -46.59
N ILE A 519 -4.46 -18.29 -46.56
CA ILE A 519 -3.33 -17.57 -47.15
C ILE A 519 -2.65 -18.54 -48.12
N ASN A 520 -2.51 -18.17 -49.40
CA ASN A 520 -1.96 -19.05 -50.45
C ASN A 520 -2.60 -20.46 -50.46
N ASN A 521 -3.94 -20.54 -50.33
CA ASN A 521 -4.72 -21.79 -50.20
C ASN A 521 -4.40 -22.65 -48.96
N THR A 522 -3.54 -22.20 -48.05
CA THR A 522 -3.28 -22.85 -46.77
C THR A 522 -4.27 -22.31 -45.74
N VAL A 523 -4.94 -23.19 -45.00
CA VAL A 523 -5.80 -22.78 -43.88
C VAL A 523 -4.93 -22.30 -42.74
N CYS A 524 -4.99 -21.01 -42.46
CA CYS A 524 -4.19 -20.33 -41.44
C CYS A 524 -5.03 -19.81 -40.27
N GLY A 525 -6.36 -19.94 -40.34
CA GLY A 525 -7.26 -19.69 -39.23
C GLY A 525 -8.54 -20.49 -39.41
N GLN A 526 -9.11 -20.96 -38.31
CA GLN A 526 -10.35 -21.72 -38.28
C GLN A 526 -11.25 -21.16 -37.19
N GLY A 527 -12.55 -21.23 -37.42
CA GLY A 527 -13.57 -20.83 -36.46
C GLY A 527 -14.94 -21.30 -36.93
N GLN A 528 -15.98 -20.87 -36.23
CA GLN A 528 -17.36 -21.17 -36.58
C GLN A 528 -18.22 -19.93 -36.50
N THR A 529 -19.33 -19.95 -37.21
CA THR A 529 -20.35 -18.92 -37.11
C THR A 529 -21.17 -19.06 -35.83
N LEU A 530 -21.58 -17.93 -35.27
CA LEU A 530 -22.35 -17.81 -34.04
C LEU A 530 -23.62 -17.00 -34.32
N SER A 531 -24.67 -17.18 -33.53
CA SER A 531 -25.84 -16.30 -33.54
C SER A 531 -25.79 -15.36 -32.35
N VAL A 532 -25.74 -14.06 -32.62
CA VAL A 532 -25.74 -12.99 -31.62
C VAL A 532 -26.81 -11.99 -32.02
N ASP A 533 -27.80 -11.76 -31.16
CA ASP A 533 -28.93 -10.84 -31.39
C ASP A 533 -29.64 -11.04 -32.75
N GLY A 534 -29.74 -12.30 -33.20
CA GLY A 534 -30.38 -12.67 -34.47
C GLY A 534 -29.51 -12.44 -35.71
N GLN A 535 -28.26 -11.99 -35.55
CA GLN A 535 -27.28 -11.89 -36.62
C GLN A 535 -26.30 -13.07 -36.58
N ILE A 536 -25.95 -13.61 -37.75
CA ILE A 536 -24.89 -14.60 -37.87
C ILE A 536 -23.55 -13.86 -37.95
N VAL A 537 -22.67 -14.14 -36.99
CA VAL A 537 -21.35 -13.50 -36.85
C VAL A 537 -20.24 -14.56 -36.83
N TYR A 538 -18.99 -14.12 -36.91
CA TYR A 538 -17.82 -14.98 -36.77
C TYR A 538 -16.68 -14.25 -36.04
N SER A 539 -15.76 -15.03 -35.48
CA SER A 539 -14.43 -14.58 -35.02
C SER A 539 -13.42 -15.65 -35.43
N VAL A 540 -12.30 -15.24 -36.04
CA VAL A 540 -11.24 -16.15 -36.47
C VAL A 540 -9.88 -15.52 -36.14
N ALA A 541 -9.05 -16.26 -35.41
CA ALA A 541 -7.63 -15.98 -35.26
C ALA A 541 -6.85 -16.56 -36.45
N VAL A 542 -6.10 -15.71 -37.17
CA VAL A 542 -5.28 -16.11 -38.31
C VAL A 542 -3.81 -16.12 -37.90
N GLU A 543 -3.26 -17.33 -37.79
CA GLU A 543 -1.91 -17.63 -37.32
C GLU A 543 -0.85 -16.81 -38.05
N SER A 544 0.18 -16.44 -37.30
CA SER A 544 1.41 -15.89 -37.87
C SER A 544 2.25 -17.01 -38.54
N ALA A 545 3.18 -16.60 -39.39
CA ALA A 545 4.16 -17.51 -39.95
C ALA A 545 5.09 -18.02 -38.85
N SER A 546 5.13 -19.34 -38.66
CA SER A 546 6.03 -20.03 -37.74
C SER A 546 6.77 -21.16 -38.49
N PRO A 547 7.78 -21.82 -37.89
CA PRO A 547 8.45 -22.97 -38.51
C PRO A 547 7.49 -24.09 -38.96
N ASN A 548 6.32 -24.22 -38.30
CA ASN A 548 5.30 -25.21 -38.64
C ASN A 548 4.17 -24.65 -39.53
N THR A 549 4.12 -23.32 -39.72
CA THR A 549 3.06 -22.61 -40.46
C THR A 549 3.67 -21.53 -41.37
N THR A 550 4.75 -21.84 -42.09
CA THR A 550 5.56 -20.85 -42.84
C THR A 550 4.76 -20.07 -43.90
N GLU A 551 3.70 -20.66 -44.44
CA GLU A 551 2.79 -20.05 -45.41
C GLU A 551 1.73 -19.12 -44.80
N CYS A 552 1.61 -19.10 -43.47
CA CYS A 552 0.63 -18.28 -42.76
C CYS A 552 1.06 -16.82 -42.58
N GLY A 553 0.49 -16.12 -41.62
CA GLY A 553 0.49 -14.67 -41.55
C GLY A 553 1.87 -14.01 -41.55
N ALA A 554 2.10 -13.16 -42.55
CA ALA A 554 3.18 -12.19 -42.56
C ALA A 554 2.63 -10.87 -43.09
N THR A 555 3.19 -9.74 -42.66
CA THR A 555 2.73 -8.40 -43.02
C THR A 555 2.50 -8.28 -44.53
N GLY A 556 1.27 -7.93 -44.93
CA GLY A 556 0.89 -7.72 -46.33
C GLY A 556 0.47 -8.98 -47.11
N ARG A 557 0.49 -10.18 -46.52
CA ARG A 557 -0.11 -11.37 -47.14
C ARG A 557 -1.63 -11.24 -47.18
N TYR A 558 -2.25 -11.65 -48.28
CA TYR A 558 -3.71 -11.60 -48.44
C TYR A 558 -4.39 -12.81 -47.77
N ILE A 559 -5.47 -12.53 -47.08
CA ILE A 559 -6.38 -13.50 -46.46
C ILE A 559 -7.66 -13.54 -47.27
N SER A 560 -8.06 -14.74 -47.65
CA SER A 560 -9.39 -15.04 -48.21
C SER A 560 -10.20 -15.82 -47.19
N PHE A 561 -11.48 -15.49 -47.00
CA PHE A 561 -12.36 -16.23 -46.10
C PHE A 561 -13.26 -17.19 -46.86
N VAL A 562 -13.49 -18.36 -46.29
CA VAL A 562 -14.44 -19.35 -46.80
C VAL A 562 -15.39 -19.73 -45.68
N VAL A 563 -16.71 -19.59 -45.91
CA VAL A 563 -17.75 -19.96 -44.96
C VAL A 563 -18.56 -21.10 -45.56
N ASN A 564 -18.57 -22.26 -44.89
CA ASN A 564 -19.27 -23.47 -45.36
C ASN A 564 -18.97 -23.82 -46.84
N GLY A 565 -17.71 -23.65 -47.26
CA GLY A 565 -17.26 -23.89 -48.65
C GLY A 565 -17.48 -22.73 -49.62
N GLN A 566 -18.21 -21.67 -49.24
CA GLN A 566 -18.41 -20.48 -50.07
C GLN A 566 -17.29 -19.46 -49.84
N LEU A 567 -16.63 -19.02 -50.92
CA LEU A 567 -15.66 -17.93 -50.88
C LEU A 567 -16.35 -16.61 -50.53
N MET A 568 -15.74 -15.82 -49.66
CA MET A 568 -16.28 -14.55 -49.15
C MET A 568 -15.44 -13.36 -49.60
N VAL A 569 -16.04 -12.18 -49.62
CA VAL A 569 -15.37 -10.88 -49.81
C VAL A 569 -15.70 -9.95 -48.63
N PRO A 570 -14.82 -8.98 -48.29
CA PRO A 570 -13.56 -8.65 -48.95
C PRO A 570 -12.41 -9.61 -48.59
N ASN A 571 -11.39 -9.63 -49.44
CA ASN A 571 -10.06 -10.10 -49.03
C ASN A 571 -9.40 -9.00 -48.21
N VAL A 572 -8.66 -9.39 -47.19
CA VAL A 572 -7.99 -8.47 -46.24
C VAL A 572 -6.51 -8.80 -46.14
N ASN A 573 -5.70 -7.84 -45.70
CA ASN A 573 -4.28 -8.09 -45.46
C ASN A 573 -4.08 -8.63 -44.05
N TRP A 574 -3.14 -9.55 -43.89
CA TRP A 574 -2.70 -9.99 -42.58
C TRP A 574 -1.97 -8.85 -41.85
N ASP A 575 -2.54 -8.44 -40.73
CA ASP A 575 -2.00 -7.44 -39.81
C ASP A 575 -2.42 -7.79 -38.38
N ASN A 576 -1.47 -8.19 -37.54
CA ASN A 576 -1.71 -8.52 -36.14
C ASN A 576 -1.50 -7.33 -35.20
N THR A 577 -1.45 -6.09 -35.67
CA THR A 577 -1.27 -4.91 -34.80
C THR A 577 -2.60 -4.30 -34.33
N GLN A 578 -3.71 -4.81 -34.85
CA GLN A 578 -5.07 -4.39 -34.53
C GLN A 578 -6.06 -5.53 -34.74
N LEU A 579 -7.27 -5.36 -34.20
CA LEU A 579 -8.40 -6.26 -34.47
C LEU A 579 -9.19 -5.74 -35.66
N HIS A 580 -9.64 -6.64 -36.54
CA HIS A 580 -10.26 -6.27 -37.81
C HIS A 580 -11.75 -6.60 -37.85
N ALA A 581 -12.59 -5.56 -37.77
CA ALA A 581 -14.02 -5.68 -38.02
C ALA A 581 -14.29 -5.83 -39.53
N THR A 582 -14.50 -7.06 -39.99
CA THR A 582 -14.68 -7.42 -41.40
C THR A 582 -16.02 -8.12 -41.60
N ASN A 583 -16.96 -7.43 -42.24
CA ASN A 583 -18.23 -8.06 -42.63
C ASN A 583 -18.02 -8.90 -43.89
N LEU A 584 -18.34 -10.18 -43.81
CA LEU A 584 -18.21 -11.12 -44.92
C LEU A 584 -19.51 -11.21 -45.69
N ARG A 585 -19.42 -11.13 -47.02
CA ARG A 585 -20.52 -11.43 -47.94
C ARG A 585 -20.06 -12.48 -48.94
N ALA A 586 -20.98 -13.35 -49.36
CA ALA A 586 -20.67 -14.36 -50.36
C ALA A 586 -20.08 -13.69 -51.62
N SER A 587 -18.89 -14.13 -52.04
CA SER A 587 -18.30 -13.70 -53.31
C SER A 587 -19.27 -14.07 -54.43
N PRO A 588 -19.53 -13.16 -55.39
CA PRO A 588 -20.22 -13.56 -56.61
C PRO A 588 -19.46 -14.75 -57.20
N SER A 589 -20.18 -15.82 -57.53
CA SER A 589 -19.62 -16.88 -58.35
C SER A 589 -19.04 -16.23 -59.62
N PRO A 590 -17.90 -16.70 -60.16
CA PRO A 590 -17.58 -16.41 -61.55
C PRO A 590 -18.66 -17.07 -62.41
N SER A 591 -19.83 -16.43 -62.52
CA SER A 591 -20.80 -16.73 -63.55
C SER A 591 -20.04 -16.61 -64.85
N GLY A 592 -19.99 -17.68 -65.64
CA GLY A 592 -19.30 -17.73 -66.92
C GLY A 592 -19.77 -16.63 -67.86
N SER A 593 -19.14 -15.46 -67.78
CA SER A 593 -18.95 -14.57 -68.90
C SER A 593 -17.61 -14.93 -69.51
N PRO A 594 -17.54 -15.30 -70.80
CA PRO A 594 -16.25 -15.44 -71.44
C PRO A 594 -15.54 -14.09 -71.34
N TRP A 595 -14.38 -14.08 -70.69
CA TRP A 595 -13.42 -13.00 -70.81
C TRP A 595 -13.21 -12.75 -72.30
N THR A 596 -13.76 -11.65 -72.82
CA THR A 596 -13.42 -11.19 -74.17
C THR A 596 -12.04 -10.57 -74.05
N LEU A 597 -11.02 -11.41 -74.28
CA LEU A 597 -9.63 -10.99 -74.38
C LEU A 597 -9.49 -10.17 -75.66
N TYR A 598 -9.44 -8.84 -75.55
CA TYR A 598 -9.02 -8.00 -76.67
C TYR A 598 -7.51 -8.15 -76.84
N LEU A 599 -7.10 -9.05 -77.73
CA LEU A 599 -5.74 -9.05 -78.29
C LEU A 599 -5.68 -7.95 -79.37
N PRO A 600 -4.80 -6.93 -79.23
CA PRO A 600 -4.56 -6.00 -80.33
C PRO A 600 -3.81 -6.75 -81.44
N LEU A 601 -4.49 -6.98 -82.56
CA LEU A 601 -3.87 -7.39 -83.82
C LEU A 601 -3.00 -6.23 -84.32
N TYR A 602 -1.69 -6.34 -84.12
CA TYR A 602 -0.71 -5.64 -84.94
C TYR A 602 -0.66 -6.34 -86.30
N LEU A 603 -1.18 -5.67 -87.34
CA LEU A 603 -0.88 -5.99 -88.73
C LEU A 603 0.31 -5.14 -89.16
N TRP A 604 1.26 -5.81 -89.80
CA TRP A 604 2.48 -5.27 -90.40
C TRP A 604 2.24 -4.17 -91.41
#